data_AF-A0A8H7QH64-F1
#
_entry.id   AF-A0A8H7QH64-F1
#
_cell.length_a   1.000
_cell.length_b   1.000
_cell.length_c   1.000
_cell.angle_alpha   90.00
_cell.angle_beta   90.00
_cell.angle_gamma   90.00
#
_symmetry.space_group_name_H-M   'P 1'
#
loop_
_entity.id
_entity.type
_entity.pdbx_description
1 polymer ?
#
loop_
_entity_poly.entity_id
_entity_poly.type
_entity_poly.pdbx_seq_one_letter_code
_entity_poly.pdbx_strand_id
1 'polypeptide(L)'
;MSDTKKEGKKASSRLLGMKFMQRSMEKEQQEQLEKERKRVISEAEWILDTKDTTMQKPKIQIEVQPSFLPFTQDTFAGRRSFKSFNKSVEANADQEEKLQRLAREEKAEEATRLSDKEFGKQMQTVRSVSKKPSKKRKADNEKSSAKKSKVDSNTFIKPE
;
A
#
# COMPACT_ATOMS: atom_id res chain seq x y z
N MET A 1 -3.90 -49.26 39.29
CA MET A 1 -4.55 -49.47 37.98
C MET A 1 -3.66 -48.81 36.94
N SER A 2 -2.80 -49.58 36.26
CA SER A 2 -1.90 -49.09 35.23
C SER A 2 -2.34 -49.64 33.88
N ASP A 3 -3.01 -48.80 33.09
CA ASP A 3 -3.48 -49.15 31.76
C ASP A 3 -2.30 -49.28 30.79
N THR A 4 -1.89 -50.52 30.50
CA THR A 4 -0.92 -50.82 29.45
C THR A 4 -1.60 -50.69 28.08
N LYS A 5 -1.47 -49.52 27.46
CA LYS A 5 -1.92 -49.25 26.10
C LYS A 5 -1.15 -50.18 25.14
N LYS A 6 -1.83 -51.18 24.56
CA LYS A 6 -1.25 -52.07 23.54
C LYS A 6 -0.71 -51.23 22.38
N GLU A 7 0.60 -51.21 22.20
CA GLU A 7 1.20 -50.66 20.98
C GLU A 7 0.77 -51.54 19.80
N GLY A 8 0.10 -50.92 18.82
CA GLY A 8 -0.23 -51.58 17.56
C GLY A 8 1.02 -52.02 16.81
N LYS A 9 0.92 -53.08 16.01
CA LYS A 9 2.04 -53.62 15.23
C LYS A 9 2.61 -52.53 14.31
N LYS A 10 3.86 -52.11 14.55
CA LYS A 10 4.58 -51.15 13.70
C LYS A 10 4.94 -51.85 12.38
N ALA A 11 4.76 -51.16 11.25
CA ALA A 11 5.13 -51.68 9.95
C ALA A 11 6.65 -51.84 9.82
N SER A 12 7.10 -52.75 8.95
CA SER A 12 8.53 -53.03 8.75
C SER A 12 9.27 -51.82 8.17
N SER A 13 10.54 -51.66 8.53
CA SER A 13 11.39 -50.56 8.06
C SER A 13 11.47 -50.46 6.53
N ARG A 14 11.44 -51.62 5.84
CA ARG A 14 11.42 -51.70 4.38
C ARG A 14 10.14 -51.14 3.76
N LEU A 15 8.99 -51.30 4.41
CA LEU A 15 7.71 -50.73 3.96
C LEU A 15 7.68 -49.22 4.19
N LEU A 16 8.15 -48.74 5.35
CA LEU A 16 8.25 -47.30 5.64
C LEU A 16 9.23 -46.57 4.71
N GLY A 17 10.28 -47.26 4.26
CA GLY A 17 11.26 -46.73 3.31
C GLY A 17 10.76 -46.61 1.87
N MET A 18 9.54 -47.05 1.56
CA MET A 18 8.97 -46.91 0.21
C MET A 18 8.49 -45.47 -0.04
N LYS A 19 8.69 -44.95 -1.25
CA LYS A 19 8.38 -43.55 -1.61
C LYS A 19 6.93 -43.12 -1.32
N PHE A 20 5.99 -44.06 -1.28
CA PHE A 20 4.59 -43.76 -0.95
C PHE A 20 4.34 -43.52 0.54
N MET A 21 5.15 -44.14 1.43
CA MET A 21 5.11 -43.90 2.87
C MET A 21 5.96 -42.70 3.30
N GLN A 22 6.90 -42.26 2.45
CA GLN A 22 7.82 -41.17 2.75
C GLN A 22 7.15 -39.80 2.81
N ARG A 23 6.12 -39.51 2.00
CA ARG A 23 5.48 -38.18 1.99
C ARG A 23 4.91 -37.76 3.35
N SER A 24 4.31 -38.69 4.11
CA SER A 24 3.79 -38.36 5.44
C SER A 24 4.91 -38.12 6.44
N MET A 25 5.97 -38.93 6.37
CA MET A 25 7.16 -38.79 7.23
C MET A 25 7.94 -37.50 6.93
N GLU A 26 8.16 -37.19 5.66
CA GLU A 26 8.83 -35.97 5.21
C GLU A 26 8.04 -34.73 5.61
N LYS A 27 6.70 -34.77 5.48
CA LYS A 27 5.83 -33.66 5.94
C LYS A 27 5.93 -33.44 7.44
N GLU A 28 5.91 -34.52 8.23
CA GLU A 28 6.05 -34.43 9.69
C GLU A 28 7.42 -33.89 10.09
N GLN A 29 8.50 -34.37 9.47
CA GLN A 29 9.86 -33.87 9.70
C GLN A 29 10.01 -32.40 9.31
N GLN A 30 9.45 -31.99 8.16
CA GLN A 30 9.49 -30.61 7.73
C GLN A 30 8.71 -29.70 8.70
N GLU A 31 7.55 -30.14 9.18
CA GLU A 31 6.77 -29.38 10.17
C GLU A 31 7.53 -29.24 11.50
N GLN A 32 8.24 -30.29 11.94
CA GLN A 32 9.09 -30.24 13.12
C GLN A 32 10.25 -29.22 12.95
N LEU A 33 10.96 -29.28 11.81
CA LEU A 33 12.03 -28.32 11.50
C LEU A 33 11.52 -26.88 11.39
N GLU A 34 10.33 -26.66 10.83
CA GLU A 34 9.71 -25.33 10.76
C GLU A 34 9.30 -24.82 12.15
N LYS A 35 8.79 -25.68 13.04
CA LYS A 35 8.49 -25.33 14.44
C LYS A 35 9.75 -24.95 15.19
N GLU A 36 10.84 -25.71 15.04
CA GLU A 36 12.12 -25.41 15.65
C GLU A 36 12.69 -24.08 15.13
N ARG A 37 12.66 -23.84 13.82
CA ARG A 37 13.08 -22.55 13.24
C ARG A 37 12.28 -21.38 13.79
N LYS A 38 10.95 -21.50 13.82
CA LYS A 38 10.07 -20.46 14.40
C LYS A 38 10.37 -20.24 15.87
N ARG A 39 10.62 -21.31 16.64
CA ARG A 39 10.99 -21.22 18.05
C ARG A 39 12.29 -20.45 18.23
N VAL A 40 13.35 -20.82 17.53
CA VAL A 40 14.66 -20.13 17.59
C VAL A 40 14.52 -18.66 17.23
N ILE A 41 13.77 -18.35 16.17
CA ILE A 41 13.50 -16.97 15.77
C ILE A 41 12.74 -16.23 16.87
N SER A 42 11.67 -16.80 17.42
CA SER A 42 10.86 -16.16 18.47
C SER A 42 11.61 -15.97 19.79
N GLU A 43 12.56 -16.86 20.11
CA GLU A 43 13.42 -16.72 21.30
C GLU A 43 14.47 -15.62 21.12
N ALA A 44 14.87 -15.34 19.87
CA ALA A 44 15.85 -14.31 19.53
C ALA A 44 15.22 -12.94 19.20
N GLU A 45 13.95 -12.90 18.79
CA GLU A 45 13.23 -11.68 18.44
C GLU A 45 12.99 -10.82 19.69
N TRP A 46 13.48 -9.58 19.67
CA TRP A 46 13.18 -8.60 20.72
C TRP A 46 12.04 -7.70 20.24
N ILE A 47 10.95 -7.66 21.01
CA ILE A 47 9.81 -6.79 20.72
C ILE A 47 9.99 -5.47 21.49
N LEU A 48 10.12 -4.37 20.75
CA LEU A 48 10.12 -3.02 21.32
C LEU A 48 8.67 -2.52 21.45
N ASP A 49 8.18 -2.31 22.68
CA ASP A 49 6.85 -1.76 22.93
C ASP A 49 6.88 -0.24 22.63
N THR A 50 6.40 0.15 21.45
CA THR A 50 6.42 1.55 20.97
C THR A 50 5.22 2.38 21.42
N LYS A 51 4.33 1.82 22.26
CA LYS A 51 3.06 2.46 22.66
C LYS A 51 3.27 3.80 23.39
N ASP A 52 4.36 3.94 24.14
CA ASP A 52 4.59 5.09 25.01
C ASP A 52 5.64 6.08 24.47
N THR A 53 6.32 5.75 23.38
CA THR A 53 7.35 6.63 22.81
C THR A 53 6.76 7.42 21.66
N THR A 54 6.49 8.71 21.88
CA THR A 54 6.17 9.69 20.83
C THR A 54 7.41 9.96 19.99
N MET A 55 7.89 8.96 19.25
CA MET A 55 8.95 9.15 18.27
C MET A 55 8.47 10.21 17.29
N GLN A 56 9.17 11.35 17.25
CA GLN A 56 8.85 12.41 16.30
C GLN A 56 9.00 11.83 14.89
N LYS A 57 7.87 11.75 14.17
CA LYS A 57 7.88 11.26 12.79
C LYS A 57 8.86 12.14 12.01
N PRO A 58 9.77 11.54 11.22
CA PRO A 58 10.71 12.33 10.43
C PRO A 58 9.92 13.25 9.50
N LYS A 59 10.43 14.46 9.28
CA LYS A 59 9.80 15.48 8.41
C LYS A 59 9.61 14.98 6.97
N ILE A 60 10.42 14.01 6.55
CA ILE A 60 10.36 13.38 5.24
C ILE A 60 10.42 11.86 5.47
N GLN A 61 9.41 11.15 4.95
CA GLN A 61 9.38 9.69 4.94
C GLN A 61 9.84 9.22 3.57
N ILE A 62 11.02 8.59 3.53
CA ILE A 62 11.58 8.03 2.29
C ILE A 62 11.40 6.51 2.35
N GLU A 63 10.61 5.97 1.43
CA GLU A 63 10.44 4.53 1.26
C GLU A 63 11.38 4.04 0.16
N VAL A 64 12.33 3.19 0.53
CA VAL A 64 13.24 2.56 -0.43
C VAL A 64 12.62 1.24 -0.88
N GLN A 65 12.16 1.21 -2.14
CA GLN A 65 11.64 0.00 -2.75
C GLN A 65 12.76 -0.73 -3.52
N PRO A 66 12.89 -2.07 -3.38
CA PRO A 66 13.91 -2.85 -4.07
C PRO A 66 13.62 -3.00 -5.57
N SER A 67 12.40 -2.71 -6.02
CA SER A 67 11.97 -2.85 -7.41
C SER A 67 11.59 -1.51 -8.01
N PHE A 68 11.84 -1.37 -9.32
CA PHE A 68 11.45 -0.18 -10.08
C PHE A 68 9.97 -0.18 -10.51
N LEU A 69 9.30 -1.33 -10.36
CA LEU A 69 7.93 -1.56 -10.82
C LEU A 69 6.90 -0.53 -10.28
N PRO A 70 6.98 -0.08 -9.01
CA PRO A 70 6.07 0.94 -8.49
C PRO A 70 6.26 2.33 -9.13
N PHE A 71 7.43 2.62 -9.68
CA PHE A 71 7.73 3.92 -10.30
C PHE A 71 7.31 3.99 -11.77
N THR A 72 7.12 2.84 -12.42
CA THR A 72 6.63 2.77 -13.80
C THR A 72 5.11 2.75 -13.81
N GLN A 73 4.50 3.73 -14.49
CA GLN A 73 3.05 3.75 -14.66
C GLN A 73 2.57 2.66 -15.60
N ASP A 74 3.35 2.33 -16.65
CA ASP A 74 3.02 1.34 -17.66
C ASP A 74 3.93 0.11 -17.56
N THR A 75 3.43 -0.95 -16.92
CA THR A 75 4.14 -2.23 -16.80
C THR A 75 3.65 -3.20 -17.87
N PHE A 76 4.22 -3.14 -19.07
CA PHE A 76 3.87 -4.09 -20.13
C PHE A 76 4.41 -5.50 -19.83
N ALA A 77 3.69 -6.51 -20.31
CA ALA A 77 4.18 -7.88 -20.33
C ALA A 77 5.50 -7.96 -21.12
N GLY A 78 6.57 -8.45 -20.49
CA GLY A 78 7.88 -8.54 -21.15
C GLY A 78 7.92 -9.58 -22.28
N ARG A 79 7.03 -10.58 -22.25
CA ARG A 79 6.91 -11.59 -23.30
C ARG A 79 5.89 -11.15 -24.33
N ARG A 80 6.36 -10.72 -25.50
CA ARG A 80 5.51 -10.33 -26.65
C ARG A 80 6.00 -11.04 -27.90
N SER A 81 5.06 -11.47 -28.75
CA SER A 81 5.36 -11.83 -30.14
C SER A 81 4.83 -10.75 -31.07
N PHE A 82 5.33 -10.74 -32.30
CA PHE A 82 4.96 -9.77 -33.31
C PHE A 82 4.59 -10.48 -34.61
N LYS A 83 3.82 -9.78 -35.46
CA LYS A 83 3.45 -10.22 -36.81
C LYS A 83 2.77 -11.60 -36.82
N SER A 84 1.94 -11.91 -35.82
CA SER A 84 1.22 -13.18 -35.72
C SER A 84 2.10 -14.43 -35.67
N PHE A 85 3.37 -14.28 -35.29
CA PHE A 85 4.31 -15.39 -35.17
C PHE A 85 3.87 -16.37 -34.08
N ASN A 86 3.31 -15.85 -32.98
CA ASN A 86 2.70 -16.67 -31.94
C ASN A 86 1.40 -16.05 -31.42
N LYS A 87 0.29 -16.39 -32.07
CA LYS A 87 -1.03 -15.84 -31.77
C LYS A 87 -1.47 -16.01 -30.32
N SER A 88 -1.05 -17.08 -29.63
CA SER A 88 -1.42 -17.28 -28.22
C SER A 88 -0.69 -16.31 -27.30
N VAL A 89 0.57 -15.99 -27.61
CA VAL A 89 1.36 -15.02 -26.83
C VAL A 89 0.89 -13.60 -27.08
N GLU A 90 0.58 -13.25 -28.34
CA GLU A 90 -0.05 -11.98 -28.69
C GLU A 90 -1.40 -11.80 -27.98
N ALA A 91 -2.30 -12.80 -28.04
CA ALA A 91 -3.59 -12.72 -27.38
C ALA A 91 -3.48 -12.53 -25.86
N ASN A 92 -2.54 -13.22 -25.22
CA ASN A 92 -2.30 -13.06 -23.78
C ASN A 92 -1.78 -11.66 -23.45
N ALA A 93 -0.83 -11.13 -24.23
CA ALA A 93 -0.29 -9.80 -24.02
C ALA A 93 -1.39 -8.71 -24.18
N ASP A 94 -2.25 -8.86 -25.18
CA ASP A 94 -3.37 -7.93 -25.42
C ASP A 94 -4.42 -7.99 -24.31
N GLN A 95 -4.71 -9.18 -23.79
CA GLN A 95 -5.61 -9.35 -22.63
C GLN A 95 -5.04 -8.71 -21.37
N GLU A 96 -3.76 -8.93 -21.08
CA GLU A 96 -3.09 -8.32 -19.93
C GLU A 96 -3.08 -6.79 -20.02
N GLU A 97 -2.77 -6.23 -21.20
CA GLU A 97 -2.79 -4.78 -21.43
C GLU A 97 -4.20 -4.20 -21.24
N LYS A 98 -5.23 -4.88 -21.74
CA LYS A 98 -6.64 -4.47 -21.56
C LYS A 98 -7.05 -4.48 -20.08
N LEU A 99 -6.66 -5.51 -19.33
CA LEU A 99 -6.96 -5.60 -17.90
C LEU A 99 -6.25 -4.51 -17.09
N GLN A 100 -4.98 -4.24 -17.39
CA GLN A 100 -4.23 -3.17 -16.73
C GLN A 100 -4.85 -1.80 -17.00
N ARG A 101 -5.28 -1.56 -18.24
CA ARG A 101 -5.97 -0.32 -18.59
C ARG A 101 -7.28 -0.16 -17.82
N LEU A 102 -8.11 -1.21 -17.76
CA LEU A 102 -9.34 -1.19 -16.98
C LEU A 102 -9.08 -0.91 -15.49
N ALA A 103 -8.08 -1.58 -14.90
CA ALA A 103 -7.72 -1.37 -13.51
C ALA A 103 -7.23 0.08 -13.23
N ARG A 104 -6.57 0.72 -14.22
CA ARG A 104 -6.19 2.13 -14.13
C ARG A 104 -7.40 3.05 -14.17
N GLU A 105 -8.33 2.79 -15.09
CA GLU A 105 -9.58 3.55 -15.22
C GLU A 105 -10.43 3.41 -13.95
N GLU A 106 -10.58 2.19 -13.41
CA GLU A 106 -11.29 1.92 -12.16
C GLU A 106 -10.67 2.66 -10.97
N LYS A 107 -9.33 2.66 -10.83
CA LYS A 107 -8.65 3.43 -9.77
C LYS A 107 -8.85 4.93 -9.92
N ALA A 108 -8.87 5.44 -11.15
CA ALA A 108 -9.12 6.86 -11.41
C ALA A 108 -10.58 7.22 -11.06
N GLU A 109 -11.53 6.37 -11.44
CA GLU A 109 -12.93 6.52 -11.08
C GLU A 109 -13.14 6.46 -9.57
N GLU A 110 -12.53 5.49 -8.89
CA GLU A 110 -12.59 5.35 -7.43
C GLU A 110 -12.03 6.60 -6.73
N ALA A 111 -10.91 7.14 -7.19
CA ALA A 111 -10.36 8.39 -6.65
C ALA A 111 -11.29 9.60 -6.85
N THR A 112 -12.10 9.60 -7.91
CA THR A 112 -13.11 10.64 -8.18
C THR A 112 -14.48 10.37 -7.56
N ARG A 113 -14.70 9.15 -7.06
CA ARG A 113 -15.99 8.72 -6.53
C ARG A 113 -16.20 9.29 -5.14
N LEU A 114 -16.96 10.38 -5.06
CA LEU A 114 -17.34 11.00 -3.79
C LEU A 114 -18.67 10.42 -3.30
N SER A 115 -18.77 10.13 -2.00
CA SER A 115 -20.04 9.80 -1.36
C SER A 115 -20.92 11.05 -1.22
N ASP A 116 -22.25 10.94 -1.32
CA ASP A 116 -23.20 12.05 -1.08
C ASP A 116 -22.94 12.79 0.25
N LYS A 117 -22.50 12.06 1.28
CA LYS A 117 -22.16 12.63 2.59
C LYS A 117 -20.90 13.49 2.53
N GLU A 118 -19.91 13.11 1.73
CA GLU A 118 -18.65 13.84 1.53
C GLU A 118 -18.88 15.05 0.62
N PHE A 119 -19.65 14.86 -0.46
CA PHE A 119 -20.07 15.94 -1.34
C PHE A 119 -20.85 17.03 -0.58
N GLY A 120 -21.75 16.63 0.32
CA GLY A 120 -22.48 17.55 1.20
C GLY A 120 -21.56 18.40 2.09
N LYS A 121 -20.52 17.80 2.69
CA LYS A 121 -19.53 18.52 3.51
C LYS A 121 -18.70 19.51 2.66
N GLN A 122 -18.28 19.09 1.46
CA GLN A 122 -17.55 19.96 0.53
C GLN A 122 -18.41 21.17 0.11
N MET A 123 -19.69 20.95 -0.22
CA MET A 123 -20.62 22.03 -0.59
C MET A 123 -21.01 22.96 0.56
N GLN A 124 -21.09 22.45 1.79
CA GLN A 124 -21.27 23.31 2.97
C GLN A 124 -20.09 24.27 3.17
N THR A 125 -18.86 23.79 2.93
CA THR A 125 -17.64 24.61 3.01
C THR A 125 -17.63 25.72 1.94
N VAL A 126 -18.11 25.44 0.72
CA VAL A 126 -18.22 26.45 -0.35
C VAL A 126 -19.30 27.51 -0.03
N ARG A 127 -20.38 27.14 0.67
CA ARG A 127 -21.42 28.11 1.08
C ARG A 127 -21.01 29.01 2.25
N SER A 128 -20.06 28.61 3.09
CA SER A 128 -19.62 29.43 4.23
C SER A 128 -18.62 30.52 3.81
N VAL A 129 -17.81 30.29 2.77
CA VAL A 129 -16.85 31.29 2.25
C VAL A 129 -17.52 32.43 1.47
N SER A 130 -18.73 32.23 0.93
CA SER A 130 -19.49 33.29 0.23
C SER A 130 -20.28 34.20 1.17
N LYS A 131 -20.43 33.84 2.45
CA LYS A 131 -21.07 34.68 3.47
C LYS A 131 -20.04 35.51 4.23
N LYS A 132 -19.26 36.33 3.53
CA LYS A 132 -18.62 37.49 4.19
C LYS A 132 -19.70 38.58 4.31
N PRO A 133 -20.16 38.96 5.51
CA PRO A 133 -21.02 40.14 5.63
C PRO A 133 -20.21 41.32 5.11
N SER A 134 -20.71 41.98 4.08
CA SER A 134 -20.16 43.25 3.63
C SER A 134 -20.31 44.24 4.78
N LYS A 135 -19.27 44.38 5.59
CA LYS A 135 -19.16 45.45 6.59
C LYS A 135 -19.12 46.74 5.79
N LYS A 136 -20.30 47.31 5.52
CA LYS A 136 -20.49 48.59 4.88
C LYS A 136 -19.66 49.60 5.67
N ARG A 137 -18.54 50.05 5.09
CA ARG A 137 -17.81 51.20 5.61
C ARG A 137 -18.80 52.37 5.54
N LYS A 138 -19.22 52.88 6.69
CA LYS A 138 -19.83 54.20 6.77
C LYS A 138 -18.74 55.18 6.32
N ALA A 139 -18.92 55.78 5.14
CA ALA A 139 -18.11 56.90 4.72
C ALA A 139 -18.57 58.09 5.55
N ASP A 140 -17.80 58.42 6.58
CA ASP A 140 -17.86 59.75 7.19
C ASP A 140 -16.74 60.57 6.54
N ASN A 141 -17.15 61.64 5.89
CA ASN A 141 -16.28 62.57 5.21
C ASN A 141 -15.84 63.62 6.23
N GLU A 142 -14.60 63.57 6.69
CA GLU A 142 -13.64 64.67 6.50
C GLU A 142 -12.30 64.39 7.22
N LYS A 143 -11.23 64.50 6.42
CA LYS A 143 -9.86 64.93 6.78
C LYS A 143 -9.12 64.15 7.89
N SER A 144 -8.24 63.25 7.47
CA SER A 144 -6.84 63.28 7.93
C SER A 144 -5.92 62.40 7.07
N SER A 145 -4.75 62.97 6.83
CA SER A 145 -3.61 62.50 6.05
C SER A 145 -2.97 61.19 6.54
N ALA A 146 -2.68 60.26 5.61
CA ALA A 146 -1.45 59.46 5.67
C ALA A 146 -1.15 58.78 4.32
N LYS A 147 0.10 58.91 3.89
CA LYS A 147 0.67 58.43 2.62
C LYS A 147 0.60 56.90 2.49
N LYS A 148 0.32 56.43 1.26
CA LYS A 148 0.40 55.02 0.85
C LYS A 148 1.86 54.53 0.87
N SER A 149 2.13 53.40 1.51
CA SER A 149 3.38 52.66 1.37
C SER A 149 3.36 51.82 0.08
N LYS A 150 4.36 52.01 -0.77
CA LYS A 150 4.63 51.20 -1.97
C LYS A 150 5.13 49.83 -1.49
N VAL A 151 4.48 48.74 -1.92
CA VAL A 151 4.96 47.37 -1.72
C VAL A 151 5.55 46.93 -3.05
N ASP A 152 6.86 46.67 -3.06
CA ASP A 152 7.57 46.19 -4.24
C ASP A 152 7.20 44.74 -4.53
N SER A 153 6.59 44.51 -5.69
CA SER A 153 6.33 43.18 -6.23
C SER A 153 7.54 42.75 -7.07
N ASN A 154 8.26 41.74 -6.59
CA ASN A 154 9.00 40.69 -7.33
C ASN A 154 10.39 40.41 -6.71
N THR A 155 10.44 39.51 -5.73
CA THR A 155 11.66 38.77 -5.41
C THR A 155 11.42 37.29 -5.69
N PHE A 156 11.97 36.84 -6.82
CA PHE A 156 12.11 35.44 -7.21
C PHE A 156 13.12 34.75 -6.26
N ILE A 157 12.70 33.68 -5.58
CA ILE A 157 13.56 32.89 -4.69
C ILE A 157 14.06 31.66 -5.47
N LYS A 158 15.38 31.50 -5.58
CA LYS A 158 16.01 30.31 -6.18
C LYS A 158 16.13 29.19 -5.13
N PRO A 159 15.92 27.91 -5.51
CA PRO A 159 16.14 26.78 -4.62
C PRO A 159 17.63 26.44 -4.49
N GLU A 160 18.06 26.06 -3.27
CA GLU A 160 19.28 25.29 -2.98
C GLU A 160 19.07 23.80 -3.27
#